data_AF-H3GLE3-F1
#
_entry.id   AF-H3GLE3-F1
#
_cell.length_a   1.000
_cell.length_b   1.000
_cell.length_c   1.000
_cell.angle_alpha   90.00
_cell.angle_beta   90.00
_cell.angle_gamma   90.00
#
_symmetry.space_group_name_H-M   'P 1'
#
loop_
_entity.id
_entity.type
_entity.pdbx_description
1 polymer ?
#
loop_
_entity_poly.entity_id
_entity_poly.type
_entity_poly.pdbx_seq_one_letter_code
_entity_poly.pdbx_strand_id
1 'polypeptide(L)'
;MGKIWIGDAFAAISTSTLVIRAVLVLGSWYVNEYWTLVEFFLASANGITHAQRIPIHSELVHADLIVVFMSVFGLIGHLSKERIDPAFALIIFEVIHSYRQIIIRCVHPVVSAITEFSNAEYRLGIVPVTEAQRVLSPMHLWTTHQLDGINFRFIFISIFPKYVMISFVLGFVTARKLYQVFHRKSLGAVVTATSSTDRSTNEKAATAQKGNLTNFEISTGAELEARYGLISDYKNYVFFKGLKFASADGVYCSGYVVANGRFLVGSKDLLSIIMIKAFRARFTNVYVYAVDGNTVQRTAQLVYPETLSWQDLISLNISILA
;
A
#
# COMPACT_ATOMS: atom_id res chain seq x y z
N MET A 1 -14.17 8.33 -30.14
CA MET A 1 -14.91 8.15 -28.87
C MET A 1 -13.89 8.23 -27.74
N GLY A 2 -13.76 9.40 -27.11
CA GLY A 2 -12.74 9.67 -26.10
C GLY A 2 -13.02 8.88 -24.82
N LYS A 3 -12.04 8.11 -24.36
CA LYS A 3 -12.10 7.50 -23.03
C LYS A 3 -11.85 8.61 -22.01
N ILE A 4 -12.84 8.90 -21.17
CA ILE A 4 -12.64 9.75 -19.99
C ILE A 4 -11.92 8.88 -18.99
N TRP A 5 -10.64 9.18 -18.79
CA TRP A 5 -9.81 8.49 -17.82
C TRP A 5 -10.07 9.10 -16.44
N ILE A 6 -10.60 8.28 -15.53
CA ILE A 6 -10.57 8.56 -14.10
C ILE A 6 -9.25 7.99 -13.63
N GLY A 7 -8.37 8.84 -13.14
CA GLY A 7 -7.09 8.36 -12.65
C GLY A 7 -7.27 7.30 -11.60
N ASP A 8 -6.53 6.21 -11.73
CA ASP A 8 -6.42 5.27 -10.62
C ASP A 8 -5.97 6.10 -9.41
N ALA A 9 -6.81 6.13 -8.37
CA ALA A 9 -6.55 6.88 -7.14
C ALA A 9 -5.24 6.42 -6.48
N PHE A 10 -4.74 5.26 -6.89
CA PHE A 10 -3.50 4.66 -6.45
C PHE A 10 -2.48 4.61 -7.60
N ALA A 11 -2.05 5.78 -8.09
CA ALA A 11 -0.79 5.89 -8.81
C ALA A 11 0.28 5.08 -8.06
N ALA A 12 1.06 4.25 -8.76
CA ALA A 12 1.92 3.25 -8.12
C ALA A 12 2.79 3.88 -7.03
N ILE A 13 2.39 3.68 -5.78
CA ILE A 13 3.11 4.21 -4.65
C ILE A 13 4.38 3.37 -4.58
N SER A 14 5.53 4.02 -4.72
CA SER A 14 6.79 3.31 -4.62
C SER A 14 6.87 2.65 -3.24
N THR A 15 7.10 1.34 -3.21
CA THR A 15 7.26 0.56 -1.97
C THR A 15 8.26 1.23 -1.02
N SER A 16 9.33 1.83 -1.57
CA SER A 16 10.32 2.59 -0.79
C SER A 16 9.70 3.77 -0.05
N THR A 17 8.83 4.56 -0.68
CA THR A 17 8.17 5.71 -0.03
C THR A 17 7.21 5.28 1.07
N LEU A 18 6.51 4.16 0.91
CA LEU A 18 5.65 3.59 1.97
C LEU A 18 6.47 3.11 3.16
N VAL A 19 7.58 2.41 2.90
CA VAL A 19 8.47 1.90 3.96
C VAL A 19 9.07 3.06 4.76
N ILE A 20 9.53 4.13 4.10
CA ILE A 20 10.05 5.32 4.79
C ILE A 20 8.98 5.94 5.70
N ARG A 21 7.74 6.08 5.20
CA ARG A 21 6.62 6.60 6.02
C ARG A 21 6.35 5.71 7.24
N ALA A 22 6.36 4.39 7.07
CA ALA A 22 6.18 3.48 8.19
C ALA A 22 7.34 3.56 9.20
N VAL A 23 8.59 3.71 8.76
CA VAL A 23 9.74 3.92 9.64
C VAL A 23 9.58 5.23 10.45
N LEU A 24 9.09 6.30 9.83
CA LEU A 24 8.81 7.56 10.54
C LEU A 24 7.71 7.39 11.60
N VAL A 25 6.66 6.63 11.31
CA VAL A 25 5.61 6.30 12.29
C VAL A 25 6.16 5.44 13.44
N LEU A 26 7.00 4.44 13.14
CA LEU A 26 7.65 3.65 14.19
C LEU A 26 8.59 4.52 15.05
N GLY A 27 9.28 5.48 14.43
CA GLY A 27 10.09 6.47 15.11
C GLY A 27 9.27 7.40 16.01
N SER A 28 8.09 7.85 15.56
CA SER A 28 7.20 8.68 16.39
C SER A 28 6.66 7.91 17.59
N TRP A 29 6.31 6.63 17.41
CA TRP A 29 5.92 5.77 18.54
C TRP A 29 7.06 5.55 19.52
N TYR A 30 8.29 5.38 19.04
CA TYR A 30 9.46 5.26 19.93
C TYR A 30 9.70 6.52 20.75
N VAL A 31 9.63 7.71 20.13
CA VAL A 31 9.77 9.00 20.82
C VAL A 31 8.64 9.22 21.83
N ASN A 32 7.43 8.73 21.53
CA ASN A 32 6.29 8.78 22.44
C ASN A 32 6.26 7.63 23.46
N GLU A 33 7.35 6.89 23.64
CA GLU A 33 7.44 5.73 24.55
C GLU A 33 6.25 4.75 24.36
N TYR A 34 5.79 4.59 23.12
CA TYR A 34 4.65 3.75 22.74
C TYR A 34 3.31 4.09 23.43
N TRP A 35 3.20 5.25 24.08
CA TRP A 35 2.04 5.63 24.87
C TRP A 35 0.74 5.62 24.05
N THR A 36 0.78 6.17 22.83
CA THR A 36 -0.37 6.16 21.90
C THR A 36 -0.90 4.75 21.62
N LEU A 37 -0.02 3.75 21.52
CA LEU A 37 -0.42 2.36 21.31
C LEU A 37 -1.02 1.76 22.58
N VAL A 38 -0.37 1.98 23.73
CA VAL A 38 -0.85 1.50 25.03
C VAL A 38 -2.24 2.05 25.31
N GLU A 39 -2.43 3.36 25.14
CA GLU A 39 -3.70 4.05 25.35
C GLU A 39 -4.82 3.47 24.44
N PHE A 40 -4.53 3.28 23.15
CA PHE A 40 -5.49 2.69 22.21
C PHE A 40 -5.86 1.24 22.57
N PHE A 41 -4.87 0.42 22.91
CA PHE A 41 -5.12 -0.98 23.28
C PHE A 41 -5.82 -1.10 24.63
N LEU A 42 -5.46 -0.27 25.60
CA LEU A 42 -6.10 -0.24 26.92
C LEU A 42 -7.55 0.23 26.81
N ALA A 43 -7.83 1.26 26.01
CA ALA A 43 -9.20 1.68 25.71
C ALA A 43 -10.01 0.56 25.04
N SER A 44 -9.40 -0.19 24.12
CA SER A 44 -10.06 -1.35 23.50
C SER A 44 -10.30 -2.48 24.51
N ALA A 45 -9.34 -2.75 25.39
CA ALA A 45 -9.45 -3.75 26.45
C ALA A 45 -10.56 -3.41 27.45
N ASN A 46 -10.62 -2.14 27.86
CA ASN A 46 -11.65 -1.64 28.77
C ASN A 46 -13.04 -1.64 28.13
N GLY A 47 -13.14 -1.53 26.80
CA GLY A 47 -14.39 -1.77 26.06
C GLY A 47 -14.86 -3.24 26.09
N ILE A 48 -13.98 -4.19 26.41
CA ILE A 48 -14.31 -5.61 26.57
C ILE A 48 -14.62 -5.94 28.04
N THR A 49 -13.83 -5.44 28.99
CA THR A 49 -14.05 -5.66 30.43
C THR A 49 -15.14 -4.77 31.03
N HIS A 50 -15.54 -3.70 30.32
CA HIS A 50 -16.43 -2.66 30.82
C HIS A 50 -15.91 -1.96 32.10
N ALA A 51 -14.59 -1.95 32.30
CA ALA A 51 -13.97 -1.40 33.53
C ALA A 51 -14.03 0.14 33.59
N GLN A 52 -13.52 0.81 32.55
CA GLN A 52 -13.49 2.28 32.50
C GLN A 52 -13.54 2.80 31.06
N ARG A 53 -13.96 4.04 30.85
CA ARG A 53 -13.96 4.67 29.52
C ARG A 53 -12.77 5.62 29.41
N ILE A 54 -11.80 5.24 28.59
CA ILE A 54 -10.63 6.08 28.28
C ILE A 54 -10.94 6.89 27.01
N PRO A 55 -10.93 8.25 27.07
CA PRO A 55 -11.07 9.07 25.87
C PRO A 55 -9.78 8.97 25.04
N ILE A 56 -9.90 8.59 23.76
CA ILE A 56 -8.76 8.43 22.86
C ILE A 56 -9.00 9.14 21.54
N HIS A 57 -7.93 9.57 20.87
CA HIS A 57 -7.97 10.01 19.49
C HIS A 57 -7.79 8.81 18.55
N SER A 58 -8.88 8.07 18.30
CA SER A 58 -8.86 6.85 17.48
C SER A 58 -8.32 7.07 16.07
N GLU A 59 -8.60 8.23 15.50
CA GLU A 59 -8.21 8.58 14.12
C GLU A 59 -6.69 8.67 13.94
N LEU A 60 -5.96 9.12 14.96
CA LEU A 60 -4.51 9.25 14.90
C LEU A 60 -3.85 7.86 14.85
N VAL A 61 -4.29 6.96 15.73
CA VAL A 61 -3.78 5.58 15.77
C VAL A 61 -4.22 4.82 14.53
N HIS A 62 -5.42 5.07 14.03
CA HIS A 62 -5.90 4.50 12.79
C HIS A 62 -4.99 4.88 11.60
N ALA A 63 -4.68 6.17 11.46
CA ALA A 63 -3.78 6.67 10.41
C ALA A 63 -2.36 6.10 10.51
N ASP A 64 -1.82 5.98 11.72
CA ASP A 64 -0.50 5.38 11.93
C ASP A 64 -0.50 3.89 11.56
N LEU A 65 -1.50 3.15 12.02
CA LEU A 65 -1.61 1.71 11.76
C LEU A 65 -1.81 1.43 10.26
N ILE A 66 -2.66 2.19 9.55
CA ILE A 66 -2.87 1.96 8.12
C ILE A 66 -1.58 2.15 7.33
N VAL A 67 -0.77 3.18 7.65
CA VAL A 67 0.52 3.41 7.01
C VAL A 67 1.48 2.24 7.26
N VAL A 68 1.60 1.81 8.53
CA VAL A 68 2.48 0.68 8.89
C VAL A 68 2.06 -0.59 8.18
N PHE A 69 0.77 -0.95 8.20
CA PHE A 69 0.31 -2.20 7.58
C PHE A 69 0.31 -2.17 6.05
N MET A 70 0.02 -1.01 5.41
CA MET A 70 0.20 -0.87 3.95
C MET A 70 1.66 -1.08 3.55
N SER A 71 2.62 -0.60 4.35
CA SER A 71 4.04 -0.84 4.10
C SER A 71 4.42 -2.32 4.22
N VAL A 72 3.87 -3.03 5.22
CA VAL A 72 4.04 -4.48 5.40
C VAL A 72 3.48 -5.24 4.21
N PHE A 73 2.29 -4.89 3.72
CA PHE A 73 1.72 -5.51 2.51
C PHE A 73 2.58 -5.24 1.27
N GLY A 74 3.07 -4.01 1.11
CA GLY A 74 4.02 -3.67 0.05
C GLY A 74 5.29 -4.53 0.10
N LEU A 75 5.83 -4.76 1.30
CA LEU A 75 6.99 -5.62 1.50
C LEU A 75 6.67 -7.10 1.21
N ILE A 76 5.53 -7.61 1.68
CA ILE A 76 5.08 -8.99 1.39
C ILE A 76 4.93 -9.20 -0.12
N GLY A 77 4.30 -8.26 -0.83
CA GLY A 77 4.16 -8.32 -2.29
C GLY A 77 5.52 -8.28 -2.99
N HIS A 78 6.44 -7.43 -2.53
CA HIS A 78 7.79 -7.35 -3.08
C HIS A 78 8.58 -8.66 -2.89
N LEU A 79 8.63 -9.18 -1.67
CA LEU A 79 9.31 -10.45 -1.35
C LEU A 79 8.68 -11.64 -2.07
N SER A 80 7.35 -11.64 -2.20
CA SER A 80 6.62 -12.69 -2.89
C SER A 80 6.68 -12.56 -4.41
N LYS A 81 7.21 -11.46 -4.95
CA LYS A 81 7.15 -11.12 -6.39
C LYS A 81 5.70 -11.15 -6.92
N GLU A 82 4.79 -10.57 -6.16
CA GLU A 82 3.36 -10.50 -6.48
C GLU A 82 2.84 -9.06 -6.36
N ARG A 83 1.79 -8.75 -7.13
CA ARG A 83 1.08 -7.48 -7.06
C ARG A 83 -0.14 -7.64 -6.14
N ILE A 84 -0.20 -6.79 -5.13
CA ILE A 84 -1.33 -6.70 -4.21
C ILE A 84 -2.04 -5.39 -4.51
N ASP A 85 -3.32 -5.49 -4.86
CA ASP A 85 -4.15 -4.32 -5.13
C ASP A 85 -4.27 -3.45 -3.85
N PRO A 86 -3.91 -2.16 -3.90
CA PRO A 86 -4.07 -1.22 -2.80
C PRO A 86 -5.49 -1.15 -2.26
N ALA A 87 -6.52 -1.21 -3.13
CA ALA A 87 -7.91 -1.14 -2.71
C ALA A 87 -8.30 -2.37 -1.88
N PHE A 88 -7.89 -3.57 -2.34
CA PHE A 88 -8.08 -4.80 -1.58
C PHE A 88 -7.43 -4.74 -0.21
N ALA A 89 -6.19 -4.27 -0.15
CA ALA A 89 -5.45 -4.13 1.11
C ALA A 89 -6.14 -3.16 2.09
N LEU A 90 -6.57 -1.99 1.59
CA LEU A 90 -7.30 -0.98 2.37
C LEU A 90 -8.62 -1.54 2.91
N ILE A 91 -9.44 -2.18 2.06
CA ILE A 91 -10.73 -2.76 2.46
C ILE A 91 -10.53 -3.79 3.57
N ILE A 92 -9.55 -4.69 3.41
CA ILE A 92 -9.24 -5.69 4.44
C ILE A 92 -8.82 -5.02 5.75
N PHE A 93 -7.98 -3.98 5.68
CA PHE A 93 -7.57 -3.24 6.86
C PHE A 93 -8.78 -2.60 7.57
N GLU A 94 -9.65 -1.93 6.83
CA GLU A 94 -10.84 -1.25 7.37
C GLU A 94 -11.81 -2.22 8.02
N VAL A 95 -12.11 -3.34 7.35
CA VAL A 95 -12.98 -4.38 7.89
C VAL A 95 -12.41 -4.93 9.20
N ILE A 96 -11.13 -5.33 9.20
CA ILE A 96 -10.52 -5.91 10.40
C ILE A 96 -10.34 -4.86 11.52
N HIS A 97 -10.04 -3.61 11.17
CA HIS A 97 -9.95 -2.52 12.14
C HIS A 97 -11.31 -2.25 12.80
N SER A 98 -12.39 -2.21 12.01
CA SER A 98 -13.76 -1.97 12.48
C SER A 98 -14.26 -3.12 13.36
N TYR A 99 -14.02 -4.36 12.95
CA TYR A 99 -14.44 -5.56 13.68
C TYR A 99 -13.44 -6.04 14.75
N ARG A 100 -12.39 -5.25 15.06
CA ARG A 100 -11.27 -5.67 15.94
C ARG A 100 -11.70 -6.24 17.29
N GLN A 101 -12.70 -5.64 17.95
CA GLN A 101 -13.17 -6.10 19.26
C GLN A 101 -13.91 -7.44 19.17
N ILE A 102 -14.68 -7.65 18.09
CA ILE A 102 -15.37 -8.91 17.84
C ILE A 102 -14.34 -10.02 17.57
N ILE A 103 -13.32 -9.72 16.77
CA ILE A 103 -12.23 -10.67 16.48
C ILE A 103 -11.50 -11.08 17.76
N ILE A 104 -11.19 -10.12 18.64
CA ILE A 104 -10.58 -10.42 19.96
C ILE A 104 -11.49 -11.34 20.77
N ARG A 105 -12.79 -11.04 20.85
CA ARG A 105 -13.78 -11.82 21.63
C ARG A 105 -13.91 -13.27 21.16
N CYS A 106 -13.63 -13.56 19.89
CA CYS A 106 -13.70 -14.93 19.35
C CYS A 106 -12.60 -15.86 19.87
N VAL A 107 -11.52 -15.35 20.46
CA VAL A 107 -10.34 -16.15 20.83
C VAL A 107 -10.11 -16.09 22.33
N HIS A 108 -10.55 -17.14 23.04
CA HIS A 108 -10.54 -17.18 24.51
C HIS A 108 -9.17 -16.85 25.16
N PRO A 109 -8.03 -17.41 24.70
CA PRO A 109 -6.73 -17.07 25.29
C PRO A 109 -6.34 -15.59 25.15
N VAL A 110 -6.77 -14.93 24.06
CA VAL A 110 -6.49 -13.51 23.81
C VAL A 110 -7.36 -12.66 24.72
N VAL A 111 -8.65 -12.98 24.84
CA VAL A 111 -9.56 -12.30 25.77
C VAL A 111 -9.04 -12.40 27.19
N SER A 112 -8.72 -13.60 27.68
CA SER A 112 -8.29 -13.79 29.07
C SER A 112 -7.04 -12.99 29.41
N ALA A 113 -6.06 -12.92 28.52
CA ALA A 113 -4.85 -12.14 28.75
C ALA A 113 -5.10 -10.62 28.74
N ILE A 114 -5.99 -10.15 27.87
CA ILE A 114 -6.38 -8.73 27.79
C ILE A 114 -7.20 -8.34 29.03
N THR A 115 -8.13 -9.18 29.46
CA THR A 115 -8.96 -8.90 30.64
C THR A 115 -8.15 -8.99 31.93
N GLU A 116 -7.20 -9.92 32.04
CA GLU A 116 -6.28 -10.00 33.17
C GLU A 116 -5.48 -8.71 33.33
N PHE A 117 -4.89 -8.21 32.24
CA PHE A 117 -4.13 -6.95 32.26
C PHE A 117 -5.01 -5.73 32.57
N SER A 118 -6.16 -5.60 31.90
CA SER A 118 -7.11 -4.50 32.13
C SER A 118 -7.64 -4.48 33.56
N ASN A 119 -7.98 -5.64 34.14
CA ASN A 119 -8.43 -5.73 35.52
C ASN A 119 -7.30 -5.43 36.52
N ALA A 120 -6.07 -5.85 36.23
CA ALA A 120 -4.92 -5.54 37.05
C ALA A 120 -4.64 -4.03 37.06
N GLU A 121 -4.64 -3.39 35.90
CA GLU A 121 -4.49 -1.94 35.75
C GLU A 121 -5.60 -1.19 36.49
N TYR A 122 -6.86 -1.56 36.28
CA TYR A 122 -7.99 -0.92 36.96
C TYR A 122 -7.88 -1.00 38.49
N ARG A 123 -7.40 -2.14 39.03
CA ARG A 123 -7.23 -2.34 40.48
C ARG A 123 -6.12 -1.47 41.08
N LEU A 124 -5.10 -1.09 40.32
CA LEU A 124 -4.04 -0.19 40.79
C LEU A 124 -4.57 1.22 41.10
N GLY A 125 -5.65 1.64 40.45
CA GLY A 125 -6.32 2.91 40.76
C GLY A 125 -7.19 2.88 42.02
N ILE A 126 -7.47 1.70 42.60
CA ILE A 126 -8.28 1.59 43.81
C ILE A 126 -7.44 1.95 45.03
N VAL A 127 -7.80 3.03 45.72
CA VAL A 127 -7.10 3.47 46.93
C VAL A 127 -7.31 2.45 48.06
N PRO A 128 -6.23 1.99 48.74
CA PRO A 128 -6.37 1.09 49.87
C PRO A 128 -7.07 1.80 51.04
N VAL A 129 -8.12 1.17 51.57
CA VAL A 129 -8.96 1.74 52.62
C VAL A 129 -8.70 1.01 53.94
N THR A 130 -8.56 1.76 55.04
CA THR A 130 -8.43 1.17 56.39
C THR A 130 -9.75 0.60 56.90
N GLU A 131 -9.70 -0.34 57.86
CA GLU A 131 -10.92 -0.98 58.38
C GLU A 131 -11.91 0.03 58.98
N ALA A 132 -11.41 1.05 59.68
CA ALA A 132 -12.24 2.12 60.24
C ALA A 132 -12.99 2.91 59.16
N GLN A 133 -12.35 3.16 58.01
CA GLN A 133 -12.97 3.85 56.88
C GLN A 133 -14.00 2.97 56.16
N ARG A 134 -13.77 1.64 56.07
CA ARG A 134 -14.73 0.69 55.48
C ARG A 134 -16.05 0.61 56.27
N VAL A 135 -15.98 0.78 57.60
CA VAL A 135 -17.18 0.84 58.47
C VAL A 135 -17.98 2.14 58.23
N LEU A 136 -17.31 3.24 57.91
CA LEU A 136 -17.95 4.54 57.67
C LEU A 136 -18.59 4.64 56.28
N SER A 137 -17.99 4.04 55.25
CA SER A 137 -18.55 4.03 53.90
C SER A 137 -18.13 2.78 53.12
N PRO A 138 -19.08 2.09 52.44
CA PRO A 138 -18.78 0.97 51.57
C PRO A 138 -18.20 1.38 50.21
N MET A 139 -18.16 2.69 49.90
CA MET A 139 -17.63 3.19 48.63
C MET A 139 -16.10 3.20 48.61
N HIS A 140 -15.51 2.70 47.52
CA HIS A 140 -14.07 2.78 47.30
C HIS A 140 -13.75 3.96 46.39
N LEU A 141 -12.71 4.72 46.74
CA LEU A 141 -12.18 5.78 45.89
C LEU A 141 -11.29 5.17 44.80
N TRP A 142 -11.55 5.53 43.55
CA TRP A 142 -10.66 5.25 42.43
C TRP A 142 -9.96 6.54 42.01
N THR A 143 -8.64 6.49 41.85
CA THR A 143 -7.79 7.62 41.46
C THR A 143 -6.86 7.25 40.32
N THR A 144 -6.38 8.26 39.60
CA THR A 144 -5.35 8.09 38.57
C THR A 144 -4.06 7.59 39.21
N HIS A 145 -3.42 6.63 38.53
CA HIS A 145 -2.11 6.12 38.90
C HIS A 145 -1.17 6.22 37.70
N GLN A 146 0.13 6.25 37.96
CA GLN A 146 1.14 6.19 36.90
C GLN A 146 1.34 4.72 36.47
N LEU A 147 1.44 4.49 35.17
CA LEU A 147 1.80 3.18 34.64
C LEU A 147 3.31 3.01 34.74
N ASP A 148 3.76 2.04 35.53
CA ASP A 148 5.17 1.70 35.69
C ASP A 148 5.66 0.86 34.51
N GLY A 149 6.02 1.56 33.43
CA GLY A 149 6.60 0.97 32.22
C GLY A 149 5.59 0.27 31.31
N ILE A 150 6.11 -0.23 30.19
CA ILE A 150 5.30 -0.75 29.09
C ILE A 150 5.22 -2.26 29.15
N ASN A 151 4.01 -2.80 29.21
CA ASN A 151 3.79 -4.22 29.09
C ASN A 151 3.75 -4.63 27.60
N PHE A 152 4.93 -4.94 27.03
CA PHE A 152 5.03 -5.39 25.64
C PHE A 152 4.24 -6.66 25.33
N ARG A 153 4.03 -7.54 26.32
CA ARG A 153 3.19 -8.73 26.15
C ARG A 153 1.74 -8.34 25.91
N PHE A 154 1.21 -7.37 26.66
CA PHE A 154 -0.14 -6.84 26.44
C PHE A 154 -0.28 -6.21 25.05
N ILE A 155 0.68 -5.40 24.62
CA ILE A 155 0.67 -4.79 23.28
C ILE A 155 0.67 -5.87 22.19
N PHE A 156 1.57 -6.86 22.29
CA PHE A 156 1.68 -7.94 21.31
C PHE A 156 0.38 -8.73 21.19
N ILE A 157 -0.26 -9.08 22.32
CA ILE A 157 -1.54 -9.78 22.34
C ILE A 157 -2.66 -8.90 21.76
N SER A 158 -2.67 -7.61 22.05
CA SER A 158 -3.69 -6.67 21.58
C SER A 158 -3.62 -6.40 20.06
N ILE A 159 -2.45 -6.60 19.45
CA ILE A 159 -2.25 -6.54 17.99
C ILE A 159 -2.86 -7.75 17.27
N PHE A 160 -3.38 -8.77 17.98
CA PHE A 160 -3.91 -10.01 17.41
C PHE A 160 -4.81 -9.87 16.17
N PRO A 161 -5.82 -8.96 16.12
CA PRO A 161 -6.63 -8.78 14.91
C PRO A 161 -5.80 -8.44 13.67
N LYS A 162 -4.68 -7.75 13.84
CA LYS A 162 -3.77 -7.41 12.75
C LYS A 162 -2.89 -8.58 12.32
N TYR A 163 -2.63 -9.56 13.17
CA TYR A 163 -2.02 -10.83 12.73
C TYR A 163 -2.97 -11.59 11.81
N VAL A 164 -4.27 -11.66 12.16
CA VAL A 164 -5.31 -12.25 11.30
C VAL A 164 -5.30 -11.60 9.91
N MET A 165 -5.19 -10.28 9.88
CA MET A 165 -5.07 -9.52 8.63
C MET A 165 -3.85 -9.92 7.78
N ILE A 166 -2.66 -10.00 8.39
CA ILE A 166 -1.45 -10.44 7.68
C ILE A 166 -1.63 -11.87 7.16
N SER A 167 -2.24 -12.76 7.95
CA SER A 167 -2.54 -14.13 7.53
C SER A 167 -3.48 -14.18 6.32
N PHE A 168 -4.51 -13.32 6.26
CA PHE A 168 -5.38 -13.23 5.08
C PHE A 168 -4.63 -12.81 3.82
N VAL A 169 -3.75 -11.81 3.91
CA VAL A 169 -2.95 -11.35 2.77
C VAL A 169 -1.95 -12.41 2.32
N LEU A 170 -1.27 -13.09 3.26
CA LEU A 170 -0.39 -14.21 2.94
C LEU A 170 -1.14 -15.38 2.29
N GLY A 171 -2.34 -15.68 2.78
CA GLY A 171 -3.24 -16.68 2.20
C GLY A 171 -3.64 -16.33 0.77
N PHE A 172 -4.01 -15.07 0.54
CA PHE A 172 -4.33 -14.55 -0.80
C PHE A 172 -3.14 -14.69 -1.77
N VAL A 173 -1.95 -14.26 -1.36
CA VAL A 173 -0.72 -14.39 -2.16
C VAL A 173 -0.40 -15.85 -2.46
N THR A 174 -0.53 -16.73 -1.46
CA THR A 174 -0.28 -18.18 -1.61
C THR A 174 -1.28 -18.81 -2.57
N ALA A 175 -2.57 -18.50 -2.43
CA ALA A 175 -3.63 -18.97 -3.32
C ALA A 175 -3.41 -18.50 -4.76
N ARG A 176 -3.02 -17.24 -4.96
CA ARG A 176 -2.71 -16.68 -6.28
C ARG A 176 -1.52 -17.40 -6.93
N LYS A 177 -0.45 -17.68 -6.17
CA LYS A 177 0.69 -18.45 -6.66
C LYS A 177 0.32 -19.89 -7.02
N LEU A 178 -0.44 -20.55 -6.16
CA LEU A 178 -0.94 -21.90 -6.44
C LEU A 178 -1.78 -21.91 -7.72
N TYR A 179 -2.70 -20.95 -7.86
CA TYR A 179 -3.52 -20.79 -9.05
C TYR A 179 -2.67 -20.64 -10.32
N GLN A 180 -1.65 -19.78 -10.30
CA GLN A 180 -0.73 -19.60 -11.44
C GLN A 180 0.03 -20.90 -11.78
N VAL A 181 0.50 -21.64 -10.77
CA VAL A 181 1.22 -22.91 -10.99
C VAL A 181 0.29 -23.97 -11.58
N PHE A 182 -0.95 -24.09 -11.07
CA PHE A 182 -1.93 -25.05 -11.59
C PHE A 182 -2.37 -24.68 -13.01
N HIS A 183 -2.66 -23.41 -13.28
CA HIS A 183 -3.10 -22.97 -14.61
C HIS A 183 -1.98 -23.11 -15.65
N ARG A 184 -0.71 -22.82 -15.28
CA ARG A 184 0.45 -23.03 -16.15
C ARG A 184 0.69 -24.51 -16.47
N LYS A 185 0.43 -25.42 -15.51
CA LYS A 185 0.48 -26.87 -15.75
C LYS A 185 -0.66 -27.35 -16.65
N SER A 186 -1.86 -26.78 -16.52
CA SER A 186 -3.00 -27.10 -17.37
C SER A 186 -2.77 -26.67 -18.84
N LEU A 187 -2.29 -25.45 -19.08
CA LEU A 187 -1.90 -25.01 -20.42
C LEU A 187 -0.70 -25.79 -20.97
N GLY A 188 0.29 -26.14 -20.14
CA GLY A 188 1.43 -26.97 -20.53
C GLY A 188 1.06 -28.41 -20.90
N ALA A 189 -0.01 -28.97 -20.33
CA ALA A 189 -0.50 -30.30 -20.66
C ALA A 189 -1.38 -30.32 -21.93
N VAL A 190 -2.07 -29.22 -22.25
CA VAL A 190 -2.88 -29.08 -23.47
C VAL A 190 -2.01 -28.83 -24.72
N VAL A 191 -0.87 -28.14 -24.57
CA VAL A 191 0.04 -27.83 -25.70
C VAL A 191 0.73 -29.10 -26.28
N THR A 192 0.82 -30.19 -25.53
CA THR A 192 1.47 -31.43 -26.00
C THR A 192 0.49 -32.39 -26.68
N ALA A 193 -0.81 -32.13 -26.64
CA ALA A 193 -1.82 -33.09 -27.07
C ALA A 193 -3.00 -32.46 -27.83
N THR A 194 -2.76 -31.54 -28.77
CA THR A 194 -3.64 -31.36 -29.94
C THR A 194 -3.05 -30.36 -30.93
N SER A 195 -2.60 -30.87 -32.07
CA SER A 195 -2.53 -30.10 -33.30
C SER A 195 -3.93 -29.60 -33.66
N SER A 196 -4.20 -28.32 -33.45
CA SER A 196 -5.25 -27.62 -34.18
C SER A 196 -4.71 -26.26 -34.63
N THR A 197 -4.56 -26.19 -35.94
CA THR A 197 -4.40 -25.00 -36.77
C THR A 197 -5.41 -23.91 -36.36
N ASP A 198 -4.97 -22.65 -36.36
CA ASP A 198 -5.77 -21.41 -36.23
C ASP A 198 -5.93 -20.71 -34.87
N ARG A 199 -5.26 -21.11 -33.79
CA ARG A 199 -5.07 -20.23 -32.61
C ARG A 199 -3.69 -19.58 -32.56
N SER A 200 -3.60 -18.54 -33.41
CA SER A 200 -2.70 -17.38 -33.45
C SER A 200 -1.21 -17.57 -33.11
N THR A 201 -0.41 -17.40 -34.17
CA THR A 201 1.00 -16.97 -34.16
C THR A 201 1.35 -15.87 -33.13
N ASN A 202 0.37 -15.08 -32.69
CA ASN A 202 0.53 -14.05 -31.67
C ASN A 202 0.91 -14.59 -30.28
N GLU A 203 0.44 -15.76 -29.85
CA GLU A 203 0.72 -16.26 -28.50
C GLU A 203 2.13 -16.85 -28.40
N LYS A 204 2.60 -17.52 -29.47
CA LYS A 204 4.00 -17.96 -29.62
C LYS A 204 4.95 -16.76 -29.78
N ALA A 205 4.57 -15.72 -30.54
CA ALA A 205 5.33 -14.48 -30.66
C ALA A 205 5.38 -13.69 -29.33
N ALA A 206 4.27 -13.61 -28.60
CA ALA A 206 4.21 -12.99 -27.27
C ALA A 206 5.06 -13.74 -26.24
N THR A 207 5.18 -15.07 -26.36
CA THR A 207 6.06 -15.89 -25.50
C THR A 207 7.53 -15.73 -25.88
N ALA A 208 7.85 -15.62 -27.18
CA ALA A 208 9.21 -15.35 -27.68
C ALA A 208 9.70 -13.92 -27.37
N GLN A 209 8.79 -12.95 -27.36
CA GLN A 209 9.10 -11.54 -27.07
C GLN A 209 8.92 -11.18 -25.59
N LYS A 210 8.53 -12.14 -24.74
CA LYS A 210 8.37 -11.95 -23.28
C LYS A 210 9.65 -11.45 -22.62
N GLY A 211 10.82 -11.84 -23.13
CA GLY A 211 12.13 -11.37 -22.66
C GLY A 211 12.63 -10.06 -23.26
N ASN A 212 11.91 -9.47 -24.24
CA ASN A 212 12.36 -8.25 -24.91
C ASN A 212 11.67 -7.02 -24.29
N LEU A 213 12.46 -6.06 -23.82
CA LEU A 213 11.98 -4.79 -23.27
C LEU A 213 11.37 -3.93 -24.38
N THR A 214 10.32 -3.19 -24.06
CA THR A 214 9.72 -2.18 -24.97
C THR A 214 10.66 -0.97 -25.11
N ASN A 215 10.52 -0.18 -26.19
CA ASN A 215 11.35 1.02 -26.35
C ASN A 215 11.12 2.02 -25.21
N PHE A 216 9.90 2.10 -24.67
CA PHE A 216 9.59 2.82 -23.43
C PHE A 216 10.47 2.33 -22.26
N GLU A 217 10.52 1.04 -21.99
CA GLU A 217 11.31 0.47 -20.89
C GLU A 217 12.82 0.68 -21.09
N ILE A 218 13.30 0.55 -22.33
CA ILE A 218 14.72 0.79 -22.68
C ILE A 218 15.09 2.27 -22.50
N SER A 219 14.19 3.19 -22.86
CA SER A 219 14.46 4.63 -22.83
C SER A 219 14.33 5.23 -21.43
N THR A 220 13.38 4.73 -20.64
CA THR A 220 13.11 5.22 -19.28
C THR A 220 13.81 4.41 -18.18
N GLY A 221 14.23 3.17 -18.47
CA GLY A 221 14.72 2.22 -17.48
C GLY A 221 13.62 1.67 -16.55
N ALA A 222 12.35 2.02 -16.78
CA ALA A 222 11.25 1.62 -15.92
C ALA A 222 10.65 0.28 -16.37
N GLU A 223 11.17 -0.83 -15.85
CA GLU A 223 10.61 -2.16 -16.14
C GLU A 223 9.14 -2.28 -15.70
N LEU A 224 8.26 -2.62 -16.64
CA LEU A 224 6.83 -2.72 -16.43
C LEU A 224 6.43 -4.06 -15.83
N GLU A 225 7.15 -5.14 -16.15
CA GLU A 225 6.83 -6.51 -15.71
C GLU A 225 7.40 -6.83 -14.32
N ALA A 226 8.57 -6.28 -13.94
CA ALA A 226 9.26 -6.60 -12.69
C ALA A 226 8.81 -5.79 -11.46
N ARG A 227 7.70 -5.04 -11.57
CA ARG A 227 7.14 -4.30 -10.43
C ARG A 227 6.22 -5.17 -9.57
N TYR A 228 6.59 -5.27 -8.30
CA TYR A 228 5.92 -6.05 -7.26
C TYR A 228 5.70 -5.21 -6.01
N GLY A 229 4.71 -5.60 -5.19
CA GLY A 229 4.31 -4.85 -4.00
C GLY A 229 2.86 -4.39 -4.06
N LEU A 230 2.59 -3.25 -3.42
CA LEU A 230 1.25 -2.67 -3.33
C LEU A 230 0.95 -1.84 -4.59
N ILE A 231 0.51 -2.51 -5.64
CA ILE A 231 0.29 -1.95 -6.97
C ILE A 231 -0.97 -2.60 -7.56
N SER A 232 -1.84 -1.78 -8.13
CA SER A 232 -3.05 -2.22 -8.82
C SER A 232 -2.70 -3.18 -9.96
N ASP A 233 -3.58 -4.13 -10.27
CA ASP A 233 -3.36 -5.05 -11.37
C ASP A 233 -3.80 -4.40 -12.69
N TYR A 234 -2.85 -4.24 -13.61
CA TYR A 234 -3.09 -3.63 -14.92
C TYR A 234 -2.37 -4.41 -16.00
N LYS A 235 -2.90 -4.31 -17.23
CA LYS A 235 -2.26 -4.93 -18.39
C LYS A 235 -0.97 -4.18 -18.67
N ASN A 236 0.20 -4.80 -18.48
CA ASN A 236 1.49 -4.14 -18.74
C ASN A 236 1.71 -3.84 -20.22
N TYR A 237 1.25 -4.74 -21.10
CA TYR A 237 1.54 -4.69 -22.53
C TYR A 237 0.30 -4.91 -23.39
N VAL A 238 0.32 -4.33 -24.58
CA VAL A 238 -0.63 -4.59 -25.66
C VAL A 238 0.17 -5.05 -26.88
N PHE A 239 -0.26 -6.14 -27.51
CA PHE A 239 0.39 -6.65 -28.72
C PHE A 239 -0.41 -6.20 -29.94
N PHE A 240 0.22 -5.40 -30.81
CA PHE A 240 -0.35 -5.04 -32.10
C PHE A 240 0.51 -5.62 -33.22
N LYS A 241 -0.10 -6.41 -34.11
CA LYS A 241 0.56 -6.99 -35.29
C LYS A 241 1.89 -7.71 -34.95
N GLY A 242 1.94 -8.42 -33.83
CA GLY A 242 3.12 -9.17 -33.38
C GLY A 242 4.24 -8.34 -32.74
N LEU A 243 4.04 -7.04 -32.51
CA LEU A 243 4.97 -6.17 -31.78
C LEU A 243 4.44 -5.87 -30.36
N LYS A 244 5.33 -5.85 -29.38
CA LYS A 244 5.06 -5.57 -27.96
C LYS A 244 5.05 -4.05 -27.73
N PHE A 245 3.94 -3.51 -27.25
CA PHE A 245 3.81 -2.12 -26.83
C PHE A 245 3.51 -2.05 -25.33
N ALA A 246 4.06 -1.06 -24.64
CA ALA A 246 3.64 -0.64 -23.31
C ALA A 246 2.20 -0.12 -23.37
N SER A 247 1.34 -0.66 -22.50
CA SER A 247 -0.04 -0.17 -22.41
C SER A 247 -0.08 1.24 -21.82
N ALA A 248 -1.16 1.96 -22.09
CA ALA A 248 -1.44 3.25 -21.47
C ALA A 248 -1.37 3.17 -19.93
N ASP A 249 -2.04 2.18 -19.34
CA ASP A 249 -2.05 1.97 -17.89
C ASP A 249 -0.66 1.64 -17.35
N GLY A 250 0.16 0.90 -18.11
CA GLY A 250 1.53 0.58 -17.75
C GLY A 250 2.44 1.79 -17.71
N VAL A 251 2.33 2.68 -18.69
CA VAL A 251 3.08 3.94 -18.73
C VAL A 251 2.72 4.82 -17.52
N TYR A 252 1.42 4.94 -17.23
CA TYR A 252 0.92 5.72 -16.10
C TYR A 252 1.33 5.14 -14.74
N CYS A 253 1.11 3.85 -14.53
CA CYS A 253 1.51 3.17 -13.29
C CYS A 253 3.04 3.09 -13.14
N SER A 254 3.81 3.26 -14.21
CA SER A 254 5.25 3.48 -14.11
C SER A 254 5.64 4.86 -13.58
N GLY A 255 4.69 5.78 -13.53
CA GLY A 255 4.85 7.15 -13.04
C GLY A 255 5.06 8.17 -14.15
N TYR A 256 4.69 7.86 -15.40
CA TYR A 256 4.87 8.74 -16.55
C TYR A 256 3.54 9.15 -17.18
N VAL A 257 3.49 10.34 -17.75
CA VAL A 257 2.33 10.88 -18.48
C VAL A 257 2.82 11.48 -19.79
N VAL A 258 2.00 11.39 -20.83
CA VAL A 258 2.34 11.94 -22.15
C VAL A 258 1.68 13.32 -22.29
N ALA A 259 2.49 14.37 -22.28
CA ALA A 259 2.07 15.74 -22.57
C ALA A 259 1.88 15.93 -24.07
N ASN A 260 0.63 16.19 -24.49
CA ASN A 260 0.21 16.51 -25.86
C ASN A 260 0.66 15.52 -26.95
N GLY A 261 0.92 14.26 -26.60
CA GLY A 261 1.45 13.27 -27.55
C GLY A 261 2.89 13.50 -28.01
N ARG A 262 3.59 14.51 -27.45
CA ARG A 262 4.94 14.93 -27.88
C ARG A 262 6.02 14.67 -26.86
N PHE A 263 5.66 14.68 -25.57
CA PHE A 263 6.62 14.60 -24.49
C PHE A 263 6.16 13.60 -23.44
N LEU A 264 7.05 12.71 -23.03
CA LEU A 264 6.85 11.79 -21.92
C LEU A 264 7.50 12.37 -20.68
N VAL A 265 6.67 12.67 -19.68
CA VAL A 265 7.03 13.43 -18.48
C VAL A 265 6.81 12.56 -17.26
N GLY A 266 7.74 12.62 -16.30
CA GLY A 266 7.53 12.02 -14.97
C GLY A 266 6.41 12.75 -14.23
N SER A 267 5.39 12.00 -13.78
CA SER A 267 4.26 12.54 -12.99
C SER A 267 4.68 13.33 -11.75
N LYS A 268 5.76 12.89 -11.08
CA LYS A 268 6.34 13.58 -9.91
C LYS A 268 6.98 14.92 -10.27
N ASP A 269 7.49 15.05 -11.48
CA ASP A 269 8.19 16.23 -11.94
C ASP A 269 7.26 17.27 -12.56
N LEU A 270 5.98 16.94 -12.74
CA LEU A 270 4.99 17.82 -13.35
C LEU A 270 4.87 19.16 -12.62
N LEU A 271 4.83 19.14 -11.29
CA LEU A 271 4.78 20.36 -10.48
C LEU A 271 6.07 21.18 -10.64
N SER A 272 7.24 20.52 -10.62
CA SER A 272 8.53 21.18 -10.86
C SER A 272 8.56 21.85 -12.23
N ILE A 273 8.04 21.20 -13.29
CA ILE A 273 7.97 21.75 -14.64
C ILE A 273 7.04 22.97 -14.69
N ILE A 274 5.87 22.90 -14.05
CA ILE A 274 4.94 24.02 -13.95
C ILE A 274 5.62 25.22 -13.27
N MET A 275 6.35 25.00 -12.17
CA MET A 275 7.08 26.06 -11.47
C MET A 275 8.21 26.64 -12.34
N ILE A 276 8.98 25.80 -13.04
CA ILE A 276 10.03 26.26 -13.97
C ILE A 276 9.42 27.14 -15.08
N LYS A 277 8.25 26.77 -15.60
CA LYS A 277 7.55 27.55 -16.63
C LYS A 277 6.99 28.86 -16.08
N ALA A 278 6.36 28.83 -14.91
CA ALA A 278 5.73 29.99 -14.28
C ALA A 278 6.74 31.06 -13.88
N PHE A 279 7.85 30.67 -13.25
CA PHE A 279 8.88 31.60 -12.77
C PHE A 279 10.00 31.87 -13.77
N ARG A 280 10.01 31.16 -14.91
CA ARG A 280 11.09 31.19 -15.92
C ARG A 280 12.49 30.95 -15.33
N ALA A 281 12.56 30.22 -14.22
CA ALA A 281 13.79 29.92 -13.49
C ALA A 281 13.90 28.41 -13.24
N ARG A 282 15.10 27.86 -13.38
CA ARG A 282 15.34 26.44 -13.09
C ARG A 282 15.66 26.25 -11.60
N PHE A 283 14.71 25.68 -10.88
CA PHE A 283 14.92 25.27 -9.47
C PHE A 283 15.47 23.86 -9.34
N THR A 284 15.16 22.97 -10.29
CA THR A 284 15.57 21.55 -10.29
C THR A 284 15.88 21.07 -11.70
N ASN A 285 16.78 20.10 -11.82
CA ASN A 285 17.10 19.46 -13.10
C ASN A 285 16.04 18.38 -13.39
N VAL A 286 15.10 18.70 -14.28
CA VAL A 286 14.06 17.77 -14.74
C VAL A 286 14.33 17.33 -16.17
N TYR A 287 14.14 16.05 -16.45
CA TYR A 287 14.34 15.46 -17.77
C TYR A 287 13.02 14.93 -18.35
N VAL A 288 12.85 15.07 -19.66
CA VAL A 288 11.66 14.68 -20.40
C VAL A 288 12.10 13.96 -21.68
N TYR A 289 11.33 12.98 -22.14
CA TYR A 289 11.63 12.25 -23.36
C TYR A 289 10.71 12.72 -24.49
N ALA A 290 11.25 12.97 -25.67
CA ALA A 290 10.40 13.24 -26.83
C ALA A 290 9.72 11.96 -27.30
N VAL A 291 8.46 12.08 -27.70
CA VAL A 291 7.60 11.01 -28.22
C VAL A 291 7.31 11.32 -29.68
N ASP A 292 7.62 10.37 -30.56
CA ASP A 292 7.31 10.45 -31.99
C ASP A 292 6.26 9.39 -32.34
N GLY A 293 4.99 9.82 -32.35
CA GLY A 293 3.85 8.91 -32.49
C GLY A 293 3.76 7.93 -31.32
N ASN A 294 4.17 6.68 -31.55
CA ASN A 294 4.17 5.64 -30.53
C ASN A 294 5.58 5.32 -30.00
N THR A 295 6.66 5.87 -30.56
CA THR A 295 8.02 5.56 -30.11
C THR A 295 8.54 6.63 -29.14
N VAL A 296 9.23 6.19 -28.09
CA VAL A 296 9.91 7.07 -27.14
C VAL A 296 11.37 7.22 -27.56
N GLN A 297 11.86 8.45 -27.65
CA GLN A 297 13.27 8.70 -27.91
C GLN A 297 14.12 8.27 -26.72
N ARG A 298 15.28 7.67 -26.98
CA ARG A 298 16.19 7.17 -25.93
C ARG A 298 16.92 8.27 -25.17
N THR A 299 17.09 9.44 -25.78
CA THR A 299 17.82 10.56 -25.17
C THR A 299 16.86 11.43 -24.37
N ALA A 300 17.13 11.55 -23.06
CA ALA A 300 16.39 12.44 -22.20
C ALA A 300 16.79 13.90 -22.49
N GLN A 301 15.80 14.77 -22.70
CA GLN A 301 15.99 16.19 -22.90
C GLN A 301 15.77 16.93 -21.58
N LEU A 302 16.70 17.81 -21.23
CA LEU A 302 16.61 18.61 -20.02
C LEU A 302 15.60 19.76 -20.23
N VAL A 303 14.69 19.93 -19.25
CA VAL A 303 13.60 20.91 -19.33
C VAL A 303 14.13 22.34 -19.12
N TYR A 304 13.74 23.24 -20.01
CA TYR A 304 13.93 24.68 -19.88
C TYR A 304 12.58 25.39 -19.88
N PRO A 305 12.48 26.65 -19.45
CA PRO A 305 11.23 27.41 -19.54
C PRO A 305 10.62 27.42 -20.94
N GLU A 306 11.42 27.27 -22.00
CA GLU A 306 10.94 27.27 -23.39
C GLU A 306 10.64 25.87 -23.97
N THR A 307 10.97 24.77 -23.28
CA THR A 307 10.82 23.43 -23.87
C THR A 307 9.38 22.94 -23.97
N LEU A 308 8.51 23.35 -23.04
CA LEU A 308 7.11 22.93 -22.98
C LEU A 308 6.19 24.16 -23.05
N SER A 309 5.13 24.09 -23.85
CA SER A 309 4.09 25.12 -23.87
C SER A 309 3.04 24.88 -22.78
N TRP A 310 2.29 25.93 -22.41
CA TRP A 310 1.17 25.77 -21.47
C TRP A 310 0.09 24.82 -22.01
N GLN A 311 -0.12 24.83 -23.32
CA GLN A 311 -1.05 23.89 -23.97
C GLN A 311 -0.59 22.44 -23.75
N ASP A 312 0.72 22.18 -23.82
CA ASP A 312 1.26 20.84 -23.61
C ASP A 312 1.05 20.32 -22.18
N LEU A 313 1.08 21.21 -21.18
CA LEU A 313 0.85 20.88 -19.77
C LEU A 313 -0.63 20.70 -19.44
N ILE A 314 -1.52 21.31 -20.21
CA ILE A 314 -2.98 21.19 -20.02
C ILE A 314 -3.50 19.93 -20.72
N SER A 315 -2.95 19.55 -21.88
CA SER A 315 -3.34 18.34 -22.60
C SER A 315 -2.52 17.11 -22.19
N LEU A 316 -2.66 16.71 -20.92
CA LEU A 316 -2.10 15.45 -20.44
C LEU A 316 -2.93 14.27 -20.95
N ASN A 317 -2.26 13.33 -21.62
CA ASN A 317 -2.88 12.14 -22.16
C ASN A 317 -2.07 10.89 -21.81
N ILE A 318 -2.69 9.73 -21.99
CA ILE A 318 -2.06 8.44 -21.79
C ILE A 318 -2.18 7.69 -23.12
N SER A 319 -1.05 7.57 -23.83
CA SER A 319 -0.97 6.86 -25.10
C SER A 319 -0.27 5.52 -24.94
N ILE A 320 -0.53 4.62 -25.88
CA ILE A 320 0.18 3.34 -26.00
C ILE A 320 1.55 3.63 -26.62
N LEU A 321 2.61 3.14 -25.98
CA LEU A 321 3.99 3.40 -26.40
C LEU A 321 4.69 2.09 -26.79
N ALA A 322 5.54 2.14 -27.80
CA ALA A 322 6.32 1.02 -28.32
C ALA A 322 7.58 0.76 -27.49
#